data_AF-A0A536CMH8-F1
#
_entry.id   AF-A0A536CMH8-F1
#
_cell.length_a   1.000
_cell.length_b   1.000
_cell.length_c   1.000
_cell.angle_alpha   90.00
_cell.angle_beta   90.00
_cell.angle_gamma   90.00
#
_symmetry.space_group_name_H-M   'P 1'
#
loop_
_entity.id
_entity.type
_entity.pdbx_description
1 polymer ?
#
loop_
_entity_poly.entity_id
_entity_poly.type
_entity_poly.pdbx_seq_one_letter_code
_entity_poly.pdbx_strand_id
1 'polypeptide(L)'
;MQVADRFHLSANAGAALDEVLRSRRRHIEYVVVSEPAEQPGPTPTAPLPPPSQTQQNLAIRRTRRSARWDEVRNRRAAGYSIQRIAREMGMHRRTVRRYLATPAPPRNHPSERPRPSGLSSPTLQPYVEYLQCRWQAGCTNVAQLQREVEAQGYQGSYSLLMQALQPWRGPRPPPEPRRGRRRGRPRVKRVNVRWLCLRPPDQLAIERDALQEILEDDERLAFGYELLQRFRRLIARRSVHELDQWL
;
A
#
# COMPACT_ATOMS: atom_id res chain seq x y z
N MET A 1 -32.25 -11.37 28.56
CA MET A 1 -30.96 -11.57 29.25
C MET A 1 -29.85 -11.18 28.28
N GLN A 2 -29.25 -10.01 28.45
CA GLN A 2 -28.11 -9.59 27.63
C GLN A 2 -26.84 -10.20 28.25
N VAL A 3 -26.23 -11.16 27.56
CA VAL A 3 -24.97 -11.77 28.00
C VAL A 3 -23.83 -10.96 27.38
N ALA A 4 -23.11 -10.19 28.19
CA ALA A 4 -21.92 -9.49 27.75
C ALA A 4 -20.76 -10.49 27.62
N ASP A 5 -20.19 -10.62 26.42
CA ASP A 5 -18.97 -11.41 26.23
C ASP A 5 -17.71 -10.62 26.66
N ARG A 6 -16.54 -11.29 26.63
CA ARG A 6 -15.24 -10.70 27.02
C ARG A 6 -14.89 -9.43 26.23
N PHE A 7 -15.33 -9.36 24.97
CA PHE A 7 -15.12 -8.18 24.15
C PHE A 7 -15.96 -7.02 24.67
N HIS A 8 -17.25 -7.24 24.93
CA HIS A 8 -18.14 -6.20 25.48
C HIS A 8 -17.64 -5.67 26.82
N LEU A 9 -17.18 -6.55 27.71
CA LEU A 9 -16.61 -6.15 29.01
C LEU A 9 -15.35 -5.29 28.83
N SER A 10 -14.43 -5.70 27.95
CA SER A 10 -13.21 -4.93 27.68
C SER A 10 -13.49 -3.60 27.00
N ALA A 11 -14.49 -3.56 26.12
CA ALA A 11 -14.92 -2.33 25.43
C ALA A 11 -15.54 -1.34 26.41
N ASN A 12 -16.40 -1.80 27.32
CA ASN A 12 -17.03 -0.97 28.34
C ASN A 12 -15.99 -0.38 29.29
N ALA A 13 -15.03 -1.18 29.76
CA ALA A 13 -13.95 -0.69 30.61
C ALA A 13 -13.08 0.36 29.88
N GLY A 14 -12.82 0.14 28.59
CA GLY A 14 -12.10 1.10 27.76
C GLY A 14 -12.89 2.39 27.46
N ALA A 15 -14.21 2.34 27.44
CA ALA A 15 -15.08 3.51 27.29
C ALA A 15 -15.17 4.31 28.60
N ALA A 16 -15.22 3.65 29.76
CA ALA A 16 -15.19 4.31 31.06
C ALA A 16 -13.89 5.08 31.28
N LEU A 17 -12.74 4.50 30.90
CA LEU A 17 -11.46 5.22 30.95
C LEU A 17 -11.41 6.43 30.00
N ASP A 18 -12.02 6.30 28.82
CA ASP A 18 -12.11 7.40 27.85
C ASP A 18 -12.87 8.61 28.45
N GLU A 19 -13.90 8.34 29.25
CA GLU A 19 -14.63 9.39 29.97
C GLU A 19 -13.78 10.06 31.05
N VAL A 20 -12.97 9.28 31.80
CA VAL A 20 -12.00 9.83 32.75
C VAL A 20 -11.01 10.75 32.04
N LEU A 21 -10.48 10.33 30.88
CA LEU A 21 -9.56 11.14 30.07
C LEU A 21 -10.20 12.44 29.56
N ARG A 22 -11.48 12.40 29.14
CA ARG A 22 -12.23 13.59 28.72
C ARG A 22 -12.54 14.55 29.87
N SER A 23 -12.72 14.03 31.07
CA SER A 23 -13.04 14.83 32.26
C SER A 23 -11.87 15.67 32.80
N ARG A 24 -10.65 15.49 32.27
CA ARG A 24 -9.46 16.23 32.69
C ARG A 24 -9.57 17.71 32.32
N ARG A 25 -9.15 18.60 33.24
CA ARG A 25 -9.08 20.05 33.00
C ARG A 25 -8.15 20.43 31.85
N ARG A 26 -7.12 19.62 31.59
CA ARG A 26 -6.27 19.70 30.41
C ARG A 26 -6.46 18.41 29.61
N HIS A 27 -7.17 18.50 28.50
CA HIS A 27 -7.39 17.35 27.62
C HIS A 27 -6.08 16.96 26.93
N ILE A 28 -5.39 15.96 27.49
CA ILE A 28 -4.18 15.39 26.87
C ILE A 28 -4.62 14.18 26.05
N GLU A 29 -4.99 14.44 24.79
CA GLU A 29 -5.35 13.37 23.86
C GLU A 29 -4.12 12.62 23.33
N TYR A 30 -2.99 13.33 23.21
CA TYR A 30 -1.75 12.81 22.65
C TYR A 30 -0.53 13.22 23.47
N VAL A 31 0.43 12.30 23.57
CA VAL A 31 1.76 12.55 24.14
C VAL A 31 2.81 12.45 23.06
N VAL A 32 3.83 13.29 23.21
CA VAL A 32 5.01 13.31 22.36
C VAL A 32 6.05 12.40 22.97
N VAL A 33 6.34 11.30 22.27
CA VAL A 33 7.43 10.40 22.63
C VAL A 33 8.60 10.67 21.70
N SER A 34 9.76 10.97 22.27
CA SER A 34 11.00 11.16 21.52
C SER A 34 11.64 9.80 21.29
N GLU A 35 11.63 9.31 20.06
CA GLU A 35 12.41 8.11 19.74
C GLU A 35 13.90 8.49 19.70
N PRO A 36 14.79 7.69 20.33
CA PRO A 36 16.22 7.88 20.22
C PRO A 36 16.61 7.92 18.74
N ALA A 37 17.51 8.84 18.39
CA ALA A 37 18.04 8.91 17.04
C ALA A 37 18.72 7.58 16.71
N GLU A 38 18.20 6.84 15.73
CA GLU A 38 18.91 5.69 15.15
C GLU A 38 20.29 6.18 14.70
N GLN A 39 21.34 5.69 15.37
CA GLN A 39 22.70 5.87 14.91
C GLN A 39 22.82 5.19 13.54
N PRO A 40 23.39 5.87 12.52
CA PRO A 40 23.57 5.24 11.22
C PRO A 40 24.62 4.15 11.34
N GLY A 41 24.17 2.90 11.46
CA GLY A 41 25.00 1.75 11.13
C GLY A 41 25.40 1.79 9.65
N PRO A 42 26.49 1.12 9.26
CA PRO A 42 26.93 1.07 7.87
C PRO A 42 25.79 0.57 7.00
N THR A 43 25.40 1.36 5.99
CA THR A 43 24.30 1.06 5.08
C THR A 43 24.44 -0.38 4.57
N PRO A 44 23.62 -1.34 5.04
CA PRO A 44 23.56 -2.62 4.38
C PRO A 44 22.97 -2.34 3.00
N THR A 45 23.57 -2.91 1.95
CA THR A 45 22.96 -2.97 0.61
C THR A 45 21.51 -3.41 0.79
N ALA A 46 20.58 -2.45 0.75
CA ALA A 46 19.19 -2.72 1.03
C ALA A 46 18.71 -3.76 0.00
N PRO A 47 18.17 -4.90 0.44
CA PRO A 47 17.56 -5.85 -0.48
C PRO A 47 16.55 -5.12 -1.35
N LEU A 48 16.52 -5.46 -2.64
CA LEU A 48 15.50 -4.92 -3.55
C LEU A 48 14.12 -5.05 -2.89
N PRO A 49 13.27 -4.01 -2.95
CA PRO A 49 11.95 -4.09 -2.35
C PRO A 49 11.20 -5.31 -2.92
N PRO A 50 10.44 -6.04 -2.08
CA PRO A 50 9.72 -7.21 -2.54
C PRO A 50 8.80 -6.81 -3.71
N PRO A 51 8.64 -7.69 -4.72
CA PRO A 51 7.86 -7.38 -5.90
C PRO A 51 6.43 -7.04 -5.51
N SER A 52 5.87 -5.99 -6.13
CA SER A 52 4.48 -5.59 -5.86
C SER A 52 3.49 -6.69 -6.23
N GLN A 53 2.30 -6.69 -5.65
CA GLN A 53 1.26 -7.67 -5.95
C GLN A 53 0.96 -7.75 -7.47
N THR A 54 1.01 -6.63 -8.17
CA THR A 54 0.90 -6.57 -9.65
C THR A 54 2.06 -7.28 -10.35
N GLN A 55 3.30 -7.09 -9.88
CA GLN A 55 4.48 -7.77 -10.44
C GLN A 55 4.43 -9.28 -10.17
N GLN A 56 4.01 -9.69 -8.97
CA GLN A 56 3.80 -11.10 -8.61
C GLN A 56 2.74 -11.74 -9.50
N ASN A 57 1.58 -11.10 -9.67
CA ASN A 57 0.51 -11.57 -10.55
C ASN A 57 0.97 -11.69 -12.01
N LEU A 58 1.76 -10.73 -12.49
CA LEU A 58 2.34 -10.77 -13.83
C LEU A 58 3.31 -11.96 -13.99
N ALA A 59 4.15 -12.21 -12.99
CA ALA A 59 5.07 -13.36 -12.96
C ALA A 59 4.29 -14.68 -12.98
N ILE A 60 3.28 -14.84 -12.12
CA ILE A 60 2.42 -16.04 -12.10
C ILE A 60 1.77 -16.28 -13.46
N ARG A 61 1.23 -15.23 -14.10
CA ARG A 61 0.63 -15.31 -15.44
C ARG A 61 1.65 -15.71 -16.51
N ARG A 62 2.89 -15.22 -16.43
CA ARG A 62 3.99 -15.61 -17.32
C ARG A 62 4.34 -17.08 -17.14
N THR A 63 4.54 -17.54 -15.90
CA THR A 63 4.86 -18.95 -15.59
C THR A 63 3.79 -19.90 -16.10
N ARG A 64 2.51 -19.62 -15.82
CA ARG A 64 1.38 -20.45 -16.31
C ARG A 64 1.34 -20.53 -17.83
N ARG A 65 1.71 -19.46 -18.53
CA ARG A 65 1.72 -19.44 -20.00
C ARG A 65 2.88 -20.25 -20.57
N SER A 66 4.08 -20.10 -20.01
CA SER A 66 5.24 -20.90 -20.42
C SER A 66 4.94 -22.38 -20.24
N ALA A 67 4.45 -22.79 -19.06
CA ALA A 67 4.06 -24.18 -18.80
C ALA A 67 3.03 -24.72 -19.80
N ARG A 68 2.01 -23.93 -20.17
CA ARG A 68 1.04 -24.33 -21.21
C ARG A 68 1.67 -24.45 -22.61
N TRP A 69 2.67 -23.64 -22.92
CA TRP A 69 3.38 -23.71 -24.20
C TRP A 69 4.28 -24.94 -24.26
N ASP A 70 5.02 -25.22 -23.19
CA ASP A 70 5.85 -26.41 -23.05
C ASP A 70 5.00 -27.68 -23.17
N GLU A 71 3.87 -27.73 -22.47
CA GLU A 71 2.96 -28.87 -22.49
C GLU A 71 2.36 -29.16 -23.87
N VAL A 72 2.01 -28.11 -24.65
CA VAL A 72 1.58 -28.31 -26.07
C VAL A 72 2.69 -28.98 -26.88
N ARG A 73 3.95 -28.54 -26.70
CA ARG A 73 5.09 -29.08 -27.45
C ARG A 73 5.42 -30.51 -27.03
N ASN A 74 5.42 -30.80 -25.74
CA ASN A 74 5.64 -32.15 -25.21
C ASN A 74 4.60 -33.14 -25.74
N ARG A 75 3.31 -32.78 -25.70
CA ARG A 75 2.24 -33.62 -26.24
C ARG A 75 2.36 -33.82 -27.74
N ARG A 76 2.79 -32.79 -28.47
CA ARG A 76 3.04 -32.90 -29.91
C ARG A 76 4.22 -33.82 -30.21
N ALA A 77 5.31 -33.74 -29.44
CA ALA A 77 6.46 -34.64 -29.55
C ALA A 77 6.08 -36.09 -29.23
N ALA A 78 5.16 -36.30 -28.28
CA ALA A 78 4.56 -37.60 -27.97
C ALA A 78 3.56 -38.12 -29.03
N GLY A 79 3.43 -37.46 -30.19
CA GLY A 79 2.60 -37.92 -31.31
C GLY A 79 1.13 -37.51 -31.27
N TYR A 80 0.72 -36.63 -30.36
CA TYR A 80 -0.70 -36.27 -30.23
C TYR A 80 -1.14 -35.35 -31.39
N SER A 81 -2.35 -35.60 -31.91
CA SER A 81 -2.97 -34.74 -32.91
C SER A 81 -3.38 -33.38 -32.31
N ILE A 82 -3.44 -32.34 -33.15
CA ILE A 82 -3.84 -30.98 -32.72
C ILE A 82 -5.24 -31.00 -32.06
N GLN A 83 -6.15 -31.82 -32.59
CA GLN A 83 -7.51 -31.94 -32.04
C GLN A 83 -7.51 -32.59 -30.66
N ARG A 84 -6.67 -33.62 -30.46
CA ARG A 84 -6.52 -34.28 -29.15
C ARG A 84 -5.94 -33.33 -28.12
N ILE A 85 -4.86 -32.61 -28.46
CA ILE A 85 -4.25 -31.59 -27.58
C ILE A 85 -5.26 -30.50 -27.22
N ALA A 86 -6.02 -30.00 -28.20
CA ALA A 86 -7.06 -28.99 -27.98
C ALA A 86 -8.12 -29.44 -26.96
N ARG A 87 -8.60 -30.69 -27.09
CA ARG A 87 -9.60 -31.28 -26.21
C ARG A 87 -9.07 -31.50 -24.79
N GLU A 88 -7.92 -32.15 -24.66
CA GLU A 88 -7.36 -32.50 -23.35
C GLU A 88 -6.88 -31.27 -22.57
N MET A 89 -6.43 -30.22 -23.26
CA MET A 89 -5.97 -28.99 -22.61
C MET A 89 -7.02 -27.87 -22.55
N GLY A 90 -8.26 -28.13 -22.99
CA GLY A 90 -9.35 -27.15 -23.00
C GLY A 90 -9.01 -25.87 -23.78
N MET A 91 -8.26 -25.98 -24.88
CA MET A 91 -7.82 -24.82 -25.67
C MET A 91 -8.29 -24.88 -27.11
N HIS A 92 -8.58 -23.72 -27.69
CA HIS A 92 -8.99 -23.65 -29.08
C HIS A 92 -7.86 -24.14 -30.03
N ARG A 93 -8.21 -24.90 -31.07
CA ARG A 93 -7.27 -25.44 -32.08
C ARG A 93 -6.33 -24.40 -32.70
N ARG A 94 -6.80 -23.16 -32.87
CA ARG A 94 -5.98 -22.03 -33.37
C ARG A 94 -4.85 -21.66 -32.39
N THR A 95 -5.10 -21.78 -31.08
CA THR A 95 -4.11 -21.54 -30.03
C THR A 95 -3.04 -22.63 -30.02
N VAL A 96 -3.44 -23.90 -30.16
CA VAL A 96 -2.49 -25.03 -30.30
C VAL A 96 -1.57 -24.81 -31.49
N ARG A 97 -2.13 -24.51 -32.68
CA ARG A 97 -1.35 -24.21 -33.88
C ARG A 97 -0.37 -23.06 -33.67
N ARG A 98 -0.82 -21.97 -33.04
CA ARG A 98 0.03 -20.82 -32.71
C ARG A 98 1.18 -21.20 -31.77
N TYR A 99 0.92 -22.00 -30.74
CA TYR A 99 1.95 -22.44 -29.79
C TYR A 99 3.01 -23.32 -30.46
N LEU A 100 2.59 -24.23 -31.35
CA LEU A 100 3.50 -25.06 -32.13
C LEU A 100 4.32 -24.26 -33.15
N ALA A 101 3.73 -23.23 -33.76
CA ALA A 101 4.41 -22.37 -34.75
C ALA A 101 5.40 -21.37 -34.12
N THR A 102 5.28 -21.06 -32.83
CA THR A 102 6.15 -20.06 -32.18
C THR A 102 7.35 -20.76 -31.51
N PRO A 103 8.60 -20.39 -31.81
CA PRO A 103 9.81 -21.04 -31.27
C PRO A 103 10.06 -20.75 -29.79
N ALA A 104 9.43 -19.71 -29.24
CA ALA A 104 9.52 -19.33 -27.84
C ALA A 104 8.12 -19.16 -27.20
N PRO A 105 8.00 -19.18 -25.86
CA PRO A 105 6.73 -18.92 -25.19
C PRO A 105 6.15 -17.56 -25.60
N PRO A 106 4.86 -17.48 -25.97
CA PRO A 106 4.26 -16.22 -26.39
C PRO A 106 4.35 -15.18 -25.28
N ARG A 107 4.93 -14.01 -25.60
CA ARG A 107 4.95 -12.87 -24.67
C ARG A 107 3.52 -12.34 -24.47
N ASN A 108 3.30 -11.55 -23.42
CA ASN A 108 2.08 -10.75 -23.32
C ASN A 108 2.04 -9.81 -24.52
N HIS A 109 1.38 -10.21 -25.60
CA HIS A 109 1.00 -9.27 -26.64
C HIS A 109 -0.36 -8.69 -26.22
N PRO A 110 -0.46 -7.38 -25.94
CA PRO A 110 -1.74 -6.72 -26.00
C PRO A 110 -2.37 -7.06 -27.35
N SER A 111 -3.66 -7.38 -27.36
CA SER A 111 -4.41 -7.67 -28.58
C SER A 111 -4.30 -6.51 -29.56
N GLU A 112 -3.72 -6.83 -30.72
CA GLU A 112 -3.99 -6.31 -32.07
C GLU A 112 -3.83 -4.79 -32.33
N ARG A 113 -2.83 -4.53 -33.19
CA ARG A 113 -2.36 -3.25 -33.75
C ARG A 113 -1.73 -2.31 -32.71
N PRO A 114 -0.47 -1.86 -32.90
CA PRO A 114 -0.01 -0.70 -32.16
C PRO A 114 -1.00 0.42 -32.48
N ARG A 115 -1.75 0.88 -31.47
CA ARG A 115 -2.38 2.20 -31.58
C ARG A 115 -1.25 3.15 -31.99
N PRO A 116 -1.45 4.04 -32.98
CA PRO A 116 -0.41 4.99 -33.35
C PRO A 116 0.16 5.60 -32.08
N SER A 117 1.48 5.50 -31.91
CA SER A 117 2.20 6.11 -30.80
C SER A 117 1.74 7.54 -30.64
N GLY A 118 1.55 8.04 -29.42
CA GLY A 118 0.64 9.17 -29.16
C GLY A 118 0.73 10.37 -30.14
N LEU A 119 1.95 10.81 -30.51
CA LEU A 119 2.16 11.93 -31.45
C LEU A 119 1.83 11.62 -32.92
N SER A 120 1.75 10.34 -33.29
CA SER A 120 1.37 9.85 -34.62
C SER A 120 -0.14 9.68 -34.79
N SER A 121 -0.93 10.05 -33.78
CA SER A 121 -2.39 10.03 -33.91
C SER A 121 -2.84 11.16 -34.85
N PRO A 122 -3.69 10.89 -35.86
CA PRO A 122 -4.22 11.92 -36.76
C PRO A 122 -4.88 13.09 -36.02
N THR A 123 -5.47 12.82 -34.85
CA THR A 123 -6.14 13.84 -34.02
C THR A 123 -5.15 14.77 -33.31
N LEU A 124 -3.94 14.31 -33.00
CA LEU A 124 -2.92 15.11 -32.30
C LEU A 124 -1.93 15.77 -33.25
N GLN A 125 -1.75 15.20 -34.45
CA GLN A 125 -0.76 15.65 -35.43
C GLN A 125 -0.79 17.17 -35.71
N PRO A 126 -1.96 17.83 -35.87
CA PRO A 126 -2.02 19.28 -36.09
C PRO A 126 -1.53 20.13 -34.90
N TYR A 127 -1.54 19.57 -33.69
CA TYR A 127 -1.23 20.28 -32.44
C TYR A 127 0.18 19.98 -31.92
N VAL A 128 0.94 19.10 -32.58
CA VAL A 128 2.27 18.67 -32.10
C VAL A 128 3.24 19.84 -31.98
N GLU A 129 3.28 20.71 -32.98
CA GLU A 129 4.19 21.87 -33.00
C GLU A 129 3.87 22.84 -31.84
N TYR A 130 2.59 23.16 -31.64
CA TYR A 130 2.14 23.98 -30.51
C TYR A 130 2.55 23.36 -29.16
N LEU A 131 2.29 22.07 -28.98
CA LEU A 131 2.65 21.35 -27.76
C LEU A 131 4.16 21.35 -27.52
N GLN A 132 4.98 21.20 -28.56
CA GLN A 132 6.45 21.27 -28.45
C GLN A 132 6.91 22.66 -28.02
N CYS A 133 6.40 23.73 -28.63
CA CYS A 133 6.72 25.11 -28.25
C CYS A 133 6.36 25.38 -26.78
N ARG A 134 5.17 24.99 -26.34
CA ARG A 134 4.74 25.15 -24.93
C ARG A 134 5.60 24.34 -23.98
N TRP A 135 5.96 23.12 -24.37
CA TRP A 135 6.83 22.27 -23.57
C TRP A 135 8.23 22.87 -23.40
N GLN A 136 8.81 23.41 -24.47
CA GLN A 136 10.10 24.10 -24.44
C GLN A 136 10.04 25.41 -23.63
N ALA A 137 8.89 26.10 -23.65
CA ALA A 137 8.61 27.24 -22.78
C ALA A 137 8.40 26.86 -21.29
N GLY A 138 8.53 25.58 -20.92
CA GLY A 138 8.44 25.09 -19.55
C GLY A 138 7.04 24.67 -19.10
N CYS A 139 6.03 24.73 -19.98
CA CYS A 139 4.67 24.29 -19.66
C CYS A 139 4.58 22.75 -19.71
N THR A 140 4.83 22.10 -18.57
CA THR A 140 4.79 20.63 -18.43
C THR A 140 3.47 20.09 -17.86
N ASN A 141 2.54 20.99 -17.52
CA ASN A 141 1.21 20.64 -17.02
C ASN A 141 0.29 20.18 -18.15
N VAL A 142 0.06 18.88 -18.25
CA VAL A 142 -0.74 18.27 -19.32
C VAL A 142 -2.21 18.71 -19.29
N ALA A 143 -2.78 18.97 -18.10
CA ALA A 143 -4.17 19.45 -18.00
C ALA A 143 -4.30 20.91 -18.49
N GLN A 144 -3.24 21.69 -18.37
CA GLN A 144 -3.19 23.02 -18.96
C GLN A 144 -3.04 22.93 -20.49
N LEU A 145 -2.10 22.11 -20.98
CA LEU A 145 -1.92 21.88 -22.41
C LEU A 145 -3.20 21.36 -23.07
N GLN A 146 -3.95 20.48 -22.39
CA GLN A 146 -5.24 19.98 -22.87
C GLN A 146 -6.24 21.11 -23.12
N ARG A 147 -6.45 22.00 -22.14
CA ARG A 147 -7.38 23.13 -22.28
C ARG A 147 -6.98 24.07 -23.42
N GLU A 148 -5.68 24.24 -23.62
CA GLU A 148 -5.14 25.09 -24.68
C GLU A 148 -5.37 24.50 -26.08
N VAL A 149 -5.17 23.19 -26.25
CA VAL A 149 -5.46 22.54 -27.54
C VAL A 149 -6.96 22.35 -27.77
N GLU A 150 -7.77 22.14 -26.72
CA GLU A 150 -9.23 22.11 -26.80
C GLU A 150 -9.79 23.45 -27.30
N ALA A 151 -9.22 24.57 -26.83
CA ALA A 151 -9.55 25.91 -27.34
C ALA A 151 -9.18 26.10 -28.83
N GLN A 152 -8.21 25.33 -29.34
CA GLN A 152 -7.83 25.28 -30.76
C GLN A 152 -8.58 24.18 -31.54
N GLY A 153 -9.61 23.58 -30.95
CA GLY A 153 -10.49 22.61 -31.61
C GLY A 153 -10.10 21.14 -31.43
N TYR A 154 -9.17 20.80 -30.54
CA TYR A 154 -8.79 19.41 -30.29
C TYR A 154 -9.97 18.60 -29.71
N GLN A 155 -10.35 17.52 -30.40
CA GLN A 155 -11.44 16.61 -30.01
C GLN A 155 -10.95 15.26 -29.45
N GLY A 156 -9.64 15.13 -29.22
CA GLY A 156 -9.07 13.87 -28.76
C GLY A 156 -9.11 13.70 -27.23
N SER A 157 -8.83 12.49 -26.76
CA SER A 157 -8.85 12.19 -25.31
C SER A 157 -7.64 12.76 -24.56
N TYR A 158 -7.83 13.10 -23.28
CA TYR A 158 -6.75 13.41 -22.34
C TYR A 158 -5.72 12.29 -22.23
N SER A 159 -6.18 11.02 -22.19
CA SER A 159 -5.29 9.87 -22.06
C SER A 159 -4.33 9.75 -23.25
N LEU A 160 -4.81 10.05 -24.46
CA LEU A 160 -3.98 10.08 -25.67
C LEU A 160 -2.92 11.19 -25.57
N LEU A 161 -3.30 12.39 -25.14
CA LEU A 161 -2.39 13.51 -24.94
C LEU A 161 -1.32 13.18 -23.87
N MET A 162 -1.74 12.62 -22.73
CA MET A 162 -0.83 12.19 -21.67
C MET A 162 0.17 11.13 -22.15
N GLN A 163 -0.29 10.15 -22.94
CA GLN A 163 0.58 9.13 -23.52
C GLN A 163 1.54 9.72 -24.56
N ALA A 164 1.08 10.68 -25.38
CA ALA A 164 1.88 11.35 -26.40
C ALA A 164 3.01 12.18 -25.81
N LEU A 165 2.77 12.82 -24.67
CA LEU A 165 3.73 13.68 -23.96
C LEU A 165 4.63 12.91 -22.98
N GLN A 166 4.34 11.63 -22.72
CA GLN A 166 5.12 10.80 -21.79
C GLN A 166 6.60 10.66 -22.16
N PRO A 167 7.00 10.55 -23.44
CA PRO A 167 8.42 10.54 -23.84
C PRO A 167 9.14 11.87 -23.61
N TRP A 168 8.42 12.99 -23.60
CA TRP A 168 9.02 14.31 -23.34
C TRP A 168 9.25 14.56 -21.85
N ARG A 169 8.61 13.78 -20.99
CA ARG A 169 8.98 13.70 -19.59
C ARG A 169 10.29 12.93 -19.53
N GLY A 170 11.37 13.65 -19.24
CA GLY A 170 12.65 13.02 -18.92
C GLY A 170 12.51 11.95 -17.83
N PRO A 171 13.51 11.06 -17.68
CA PRO A 171 13.51 10.09 -16.60
C PRO A 171 13.20 10.83 -15.30
N ARG A 172 12.16 10.37 -14.59
CA ARG A 172 11.85 10.93 -13.28
C ARG A 172 13.16 10.86 -12.49
N PRO A 173 13.71 11.99 -12.02
CA PRO A 173 14.91 11.94 -11.21
C PRO A 173 14.62 10.94 -10.08
N PRO A 174 15.59 10.07 -9.72
CA PRO A 174 15.45 9.23 -8.54
C PRO A 174 14.89 10.12 -7.45
N PRO A 175 13.88 9.67 -6.68
CA PRO A 175 13.40 10.48 -5.57
C PRO A 175 14.64 10.95 -4.83
N GLU A 176 14.88 12.27 -4.80
CA GLU A 176 16.05 12.80 -4.12
C GLU A 176 16.09 12.08 -2.78
N PRO A 177 17.23 11.49 -2.37
CA PRO A 177 17.33 10.86 -1.06
C PRO A 177 16.88 11.93 -0.09
N ARG A 178 15.63 11.79 0.40
CA ARG A 178 14.84 12.87 1.01
C ARG A 178 15.83 13.71 1.78
N ARG A 179 16.13 14.94 1.34
CA ARG A 179 17.15 15.80 2.00
C ARG A 179 16.95 15.57 3.48
N GLY A 180 17.92 14.89 4.09
CA GLY A 180 17.69 14.10 5.30
C GLY A 180 16.81 14.93 6.23
N ARG A 181 15.61 14.42 6.57
CA ARG A 181 14.84 14.94 7.71
C ARG A 181 15.88 15.26 8.77
N ARG A 182 16.07 16.56 9.06
CA ARG A 182 17.27 17.12 9.72
C ARG A 182 17.92 16.06 10.62
N ARG A 183 19.01 15.46 10.13
CA ARG A 183 19.70 14.36 10.82
C ARG A 183 20.01 14.83 12.23
N GLY A 184 19.59 14.07 13.25
CA GLY A 184 19.79 14.40 14.66
C GLY A 184 18.59 15.03 15.38
N ARG A 185 17.46 15.31 14.72
CA ARG A 185 16.23 15.63 15.46
C ARG A 185 15.53 14.35 15.91
N PRO A 186 15.20 14.21 17.22
CA PRO A 186 14.41 13.09 17.71
C PRO A 186 13.15 12.94 16.86
N ARG A 187 12.79 11.69 16.51
CA ARG A 187 11.49 11.48 15.88
C ARG A 187 10.45 11.69 16.97
N VAL A 188 9.65 12.72 16.79
CA VAL A 188 8.53 13.05 17.66
C VAL A 188 7.35 12.20 17.22
N LYS A 189 7.04 11.13 17.97
CA LYS A 189 5.85 10.30 17.75
C LYS A 189 4.72 10.86 18.61
N ARG A 190 3.59 11.25 18.00
CA ARG A 190 2.36 11.57 18.75
C ARG A 190 1.60 10.28 18.99
N VAL A 191 1.43 9.89 20.25
CA VAL A 191 0.73 8.67 20.64
C VAL A 191 -0.50 9.02 21.45
N ASN A 192 -1.63 8.40 21.14
CA ASN A 192 -2.89 8.65 21.84
C ASN A 192 -2.86 8.04 23.25
N VAL A 193 -3.23 8.83 24.27
CA VAL A 193 -3.16 8.41 25.69
C VAL A 193 -4.11 7.26 26.00
N ARG A 194 -5.34 7.29 25.47
CA ARG A 194 -6.30 6.19 25.62
C ARG A 194 -5.71 4.88 25.09
N TRP A 195 -5.05 4.94 23.94
CA TRP A 195 -4.39 3.77 23.36
C TRP A 195 -3.26 3.24 24.25
N LEU A 196 -2.46 4.12 24.86
CA LEU A 196 -1.42 3.72 25.82
C LEU A 196 -2.02 3.01 27.03
N CYS A 197 -3.07 3.57 27.63
CA CYS A 197 -3.71 3.00 28.80
C CYS A 197 -4.37 1.64 28.55
N LEU A 198 -4.75 1.33 27.30
CA LEU A 198 -5.36 0.04 26.92
C LEU A 198 -4.34 -1.07 26.69
N ARG A 199 -3.05 -0.76 26.58
CA ARG A 199 -2.01 -1.75 26.32
C ARG A 199 -1.46 -2.34 27.61
N PRO A 200 -1.15 -3.65 27.63
CA PRO A 200 -0.39 -4.23 28.73
C PRO A 200 0.94 -3.49 28.92
N PRO A 201 1.38 -3.26 30.18
CA PRO A 201 2.54 -2.43 30.47
C PRO A 201 3.84 -3.03 29.93
N ASP A 202 3.90 -4.35 29.80
CA ASP A 202 4.99 -5.13 29.20
C ASP A 202 5.19 -4.87 27.69
N GLN A 203 4.18 -4.29 27.02
CA GLN A 203 4.26 -3.97 25.60
C GLN A 203 4.59 -2.50 25.31
N LEU A 204 4.73 -1.69 26.35
CA LEU A 204 5.15 -0.29 26.26
C LEU A 204 6.66 -0.22 26.40
N ALA A 205 7.34 0.33 25.39
CA ALA A 205 8.78 0.53 25.43
C ALA A 205 9.06 1.99 25.78
N ILE A 206 9.36 2.80 24.76
CA ILE A 206 9.67 4.23 24.90
C ILE A 206 8.44 5.01 25.39
N GLU A 207 7.23 4.50 25.13
CA GLU A 207 5.99 5.14 25.58
C GLU A 207 5.69 4.97 27.07
N ARG A 208 6.40 4.07 27.78
CA ARG A 208 6.12 3.76 29.18
C ARG A 208 6.40 4.94 30.10
N ASP A 209 7.55 5.58 29.93
CA ASP A 209 7.97 6.68 30.80
C ASP A 209 7.07 7.91 30.58
N ALA A 210 6.67 8.15 29.32
CA ALA A 210 5.74 9.22 28.97
C ALA A 210 4.32 8.96 29.47
N LEU A 211 3.88 7.69 29.55
CA LEU A 211 2.62 7.33 30.21
C LEU A 211 2.72 7.55 31.73
N GLN A 212 3.83 7.17 32.35
CA GLN A 212 4.04 7.30 33.79
C GLN A 212 3.96 8.76 34.25
N GLU A 213 4.60 9.68 33.53
CA GLU A 213 4.52 11.13 33.81
C GLU A 213 3.06 11.64 33.86
N ILE A 214 2.21 11.17 32.93
CA ILE A 214 0.80 11.55 32.92
C ILE A 214 0.02 10.98 34.10
N LEU A 215 0.36 9.76 34.54
CA LEU A 215 -0.29 9.11 35.67
C LEU A 215 0.14 9.77 36.99
N GLU A 216 1.39 10.22 37.11
CA GLU A 216 1.88 10.97 38.26
C GLU A 216 1.20 12.35 38.38
N ASP A 217 0.88 12.99 37.24
CA ASP A 217 0.15 14.25 37.19
C ASP A 217 -1.35 14.15 37.54
N ASP A 218 -1.95 12.95 37.52
CA ASP A 218 -3.40 12.78 37.68
C ASP A 218 -3.76 11.47 38.40
N GLU A 219 -3.99 11.58 39.72
CA GLU A 219 -4.34 10.47 40.59
C GLU A 219 -5.60 9.71 40.15
N ARG A 220 -6.61 10.40 39.60
CA ARG A 220 -7.84 9.76 39.14
C ARG A 220 -7.57 8.90 37.91
N LEU A 221 -6.75 9.40 36.99
CA LEU A 221 -6.34 8.64 35.82
C LEU A 221 -5.41 7.48 36.20
N ALA A 222 -4.50 7.67 37.15
CA ALA A 222 -3.65 6.61 37.71
C ALA A 222 -4.49 5.46 38.27
N PHE A 223 -5.48 5.79 39.11
CA PHE A 223 -6.41 4.82 39.66
C PHE A 223 -7.22 4.11 38.58
N GLY A 224 -7.78 4.87 37.62
CA GLY A 224 -8.53 4.31 36.50
C GLY A 224 -7.70 3.38 35.61
N TYR A 225 -6.43 3.72 35.37
CA TYR A 225 -5.49 2.89 34.63
C TYR A 225 -5.17 1.60 35.39
N GLU A 226 -4.88 1.66 36.70
CA GLU A 226 -4.63 0.46 37.50
C GLU A 226 -5.82 -0.50 37.47
N LEU A 227 -7.02 0.04 37.70
CA LEU A 227 -8.27 -0.71 37.71
C LEU A 227 -8.51 -1.41 36.37
N LEU A 228 -8.32 -0.69 35.25
CA LEU A 228 -8.42 -1.22 33.89
C LEU A 228 -7.40 -2.33 33.63
N GLN A 229 -6.15 -2.15 34.04
CA GLN A 229 -5.08 -3.12 33.79
C GLN A 229 -5.23 -4.37 34.66
N ARG A 230 -5.76 -4.24 35.88
CA ARG A 230 -6.19 -5.37 36.70
C ARG A 230 -7.33 -6.10 36.02
N PHE A 231 -8.41 -5.41 35.66
CA PHE A 231 -9.57 -5.99 34.98
C PHE A 231 -9.21 -6.75 33.69
N ARG A 232 -8.33 -6.19 32.85
CA ARG A 232 -7.86 -6.83 31.62
C ARG A 232 -7.06 -8.10 31.89
N ARG A 233 -6.24 -8.12 32.95
CA ARG A 233 -5.54 -9.34 33.40
C ARG A 233 -6.52 -10.41 33.89
N LEU A 234 -7.55 -10.02 34.64
CA LEU A 234 -8.63 -10.92 35.09
C LEU A 234 -9.32 -11.58 33.90
N ILE A 235 -9.78 -10.75 32.95
CA ILE A 235 -10.47 -11.24 31.74
C ILE A 235 -9.54 -12.16 30.96
N ALA A 236 -8.26 -11.82 30.80
CA ALA A 236 -7.29 -12.66 30.08
C ALA A 236 -7.11 -14.03 30.74
N ARG A 237 -6.99 -14.08 32.07
CA ARG A 237 -6.79 -15.29 32.88
C ARG A 237 -8.05 -16.12 33.14
N ARG A 238 -9.24 -15.56 32.89
CA ARG A 238 -10.55 -16.22 33.13
C ARG A 238 -10.77 -16.62 34.59
N SER A 239 -10.25 -15.83 35.54
CA SER A 239 -10.42 -16.10 36.96
C SER A 239 -11.70 -15.46 37.49
N VAL A 240 -12.68 -16.29 37.87
CA VAL A 240 -13.92 -15.83 38.50
C VAL A 240 -13.67 -15.38 39.95
N HIS A 241 -12.79 -16.08 40.68
CA HIS A 241 -12.46 -15.73 42.06
C HIS A 241 -11.76 -14.36 42.18
N GLU A 242 -10.89 -14.02 41.22
CA GLU A 242 -10.25 -12.71 41.21
C GLU A 242 -11.20 -11.59 40.73
N LEU A 243 -12.34 -11.93 40.08
CA LEU A 243 -13.38 -10.97 39.73
C LEU A 243 -14.15 -10.51 40.98
N ASP A 244 -14.46 -11.44 41.89
CA ASP A 244 -15.14 -11.12 43.16
C ASP A 244 -14.31 -10.19 44.05
N GLN A 245 -12.98 -10.25 43.96
CA GLN A 245 -12.07 -9.34 44.67
C GLN A 245 -11.86 -7.99 43.97
N TRP A 246 -12.30 -7.86 42.72
CA TRP A 246 -12.15 -6.65 41.93
C TRP A 246 -13.40 -5.76 41.97
N LEU A 247 -14.58 -6.37 42.12
CA LEU A 247 -15.86 -5.69 42.37
C LEU A 247 -15.84 -4.97 43.73
#